data_AF-A0A3D4HZ79-F1
#
_entry.id   AF-A0A3D4HZ79-F1
#
_cell.length_a   1.000
_cell.length_b   1.000
_cell.length_c   1.000
_cell.angle_alpha   90.00
_cell.angle_beta   90.00
_cell.angle_gamma   90.00
#
_symmetry.space_group_name_H-M   'P 1'
#
loop_
_entity.id
_entity.type
_entity.pdbx_description
1 polymer ?
#
loop_
_entity_poly.entity_id
_entity_poly.type
_entity_poly.pdbx_seq_one_letter_code
_entity_poly.pdbx_strand_id
1 'polypeptide(L)'
;CKQGEDVHTAILNQMICYEFMAHYDYEGHLKKLKEIYRAKAKIACDAMDRYLAPEITYMPIEGGLFFWCTLPERTDMPSFCKKAVRERVCVVPGT
;
A
#
# COMPACT_ATOMS: atom_id res chain seq x y z
N CYS A 1 5.91 -30.05 10.94
CA CYS A 1 6.56 -30.20 9.61
C CYS A 1 5.64 -29.64 8.54
N LYS A 2 6.10 -28.81 7.58
CA LYS A 2 5.26 -28.31 6.47
C LYS A 2 4.60 -29.42 5.64
N GLN A 3 5.24 -30.59 5.56
CA GLN A 3 4.66 -31.81 4.97
C GLN A 3 3.39 -32.33 5.67
N GLY A 4 3.08 -31.90 6.90
CA GLY A 4 1.90 -32.33 7.65
C GLY A 4 0.78 -31.29 7.75
N GLU A 5 0.98 -30.07 7.23
CA GLU A 5 0.04 -28.95 7.37
C GLU A 5 -0.54 -28.52 6.02
N ASP A 6 0.30 -28.23 5.03
CA ASP A 6 -0.17 -27.71 3.73
C ASP A 6 0.55 -28.28 2.50
N VAL A 7 1.72 -28.93 2.65
CA VAL A 7 2.55 -29.55 1.59
C VAL A 7 3.02 -28.57 0.51
N HIS A 8 2.09 -27.91 -0.20
CA HIS A 8 2.30 -26.90 -1.23
C HIS A 8 1.07 -25.97 -1.34
N THR A 9 1.24 -24.81 -1.97
CA THR A 9 0.10 -23.96 -2.36
C THR A 9 -0.93 -24.75 -3.18
N ALA A 10 -2.22 -24.49 -2.99
CA ALA A 10 -3.29 -25.18 -3.74
C ALA A 10 -3.00 -25.20 -5.25
N ILE A 11 -3.07 -26.39 -5.86
CA ILE A 11 -2.74 -26.60 -7.28
C ILE A 11 -3.57 -25.70 -8.18
N LEU A 12 -4.86 -25.53 -7.88
CA LEU A 12 -5.75 -24.66 -8.64
C LEU A 12 -5.22 -23.21 -8.72
N ASN A 13 -4.70 -22.65 -7.62
CA ASN A 13 -4.15 -21.29 -7.62
C ASN A 13 -2.92 -21.18 -8.51
N GLN A 14 -2.05 -22.20 -8.48
CA GLN A 14 -0.87 -22.26 -9.34
C GLN A 14 -1.27 -22.35 -10.81
N MET A 15 -2.28 -23.18 -11.14
CA MET A 15 -2.82 -23.28 -12.50
C MET A 15 -3.43 -21.97 -12.98
N ILE A 16 -4.21 -21.27 -12.15
CA ILE A 16 -4.79 -19.97 -12.50
C ILE A 16 -3.69 -18.94 -12.79
N CYS A 17 -2.67 -18.85 -11.94
CA CYS A 17 -1.54 -17.95 -12.18
C CYS A 17 -0.79 -18.31 -13.48
N TYR A 18 -0.56 -19.59 -13.73
CA TYR A 18 0.06 -20.06 -14.98
C TYR A 18 -0.76 -19.66 -16.20
N GLU A 19 -2.06 -19.97 -16.21
CA GLU A 19 -2.96 -19.62 -17.31
C GLU A 19 -2.96 -18.10 -17.56
N PHE A 20 -3.06 -17.29 -16.50
CA PHE A 20 -3.02 -15.84 -16.61
C PHE A 20 -1.71 -15.32 -17.20
N MET A 21 -0.57 -15.82 -16.72
CA MET A 21 0.75 -15.34 -17.15
C MET A 21 1.17 -15.87 -18.53
N ALA A 22 0.74 -17.07 -18.90
CA ALA A 22 1.12 -17.72 -20.15
C ALA A 22 0.23 -17.32 -21.33
N HIS A 23 -1.05 -17.06 -21.09
CA HIS A 23 -2.05 -16.90 -22.16
C HIS A 23 -2.73 -15.53 -22.20
N TYR A 24 -2.48 -14.64 -21.23
CA TYR A 24 -3.00 -13.28 -21.23
C TYR A 24 -1.85 -12.26 -21.19
N ASP A 25 -2.17 -11.01 -21.54
CA ASP A 25 -1.20 -9.91 -21.53
C ASP A 25 -0.92 -9.43 -20.11
N TYR A 26 -0.08 -10.20 -19.41
CA TYR A 26 0.39 -9.90 -18.06
C TYR A 26 1.12 -8.55 -18.00
N GLU A 27 1.97 -8.24 -18.98
CA GLU A 27 2.72 -7.00 -19.02
C GLU A 27 1.81 -5.79 -19.26
N GLY A 28 0.81 -5.90 -20.14
CA GLY A 28 -0.22 -4.89 -20.33
C GLY A 28 -1.07 -4.68 -19.08
N HIS A 29 -1.43 -5.76 -18.38
CA HIS A 29 -2.12 -5.67 -17.09
C HIS A 29 -1.27 -4.92 -16.05
N LEU A 30 0.01 -5.28 -15.92
CA LEU A 30 0.94 -4.63 -15.00
C LEU A 30 1.15 -3.15 -15.34
N LYS A 31 1.28 -2.81 -16.62
CA LYS A 31 1.38 -1.42 -17.08
C LYS A 31 0.14 -0.61 -16.68
N LYS A 32 -1.05 -1.15 -16.92
CA LYS A 32 -2.32 -0.52 -16.52
C LYS A 32 -2.38 -0.27 -15.01
N LEU A 33 -2.00 -1.25 -14.20
CA LEU A 33 -1.94 -1.07 -12.74
C LEU A 33 -0.96 0.04 -12.35
N LYS A 34 0.26 0.05 -12.93
CA LYS A 34 1.26 1.10 -12.66
C LYS A 34 0.74 2.50 -13.00
N GLU A 35 0.01 2.67 -14.09
CA GLU A 35 -0.61 3.95 -14.47
C GLU A 35 -1.65 4.41 -13.44
N ILE A 36 -2.52 3.50 -12.99
CA ILE A 36 -3.54 3.81 -11.96
C ILE A 36 -2.86 4.22 -10.64
N TYR A 37 -1.88 3.46 -10.17
CA TYR A 37 -1.20 3.76 -8.91
C TYR A 37 -0.36 5.03 -9.00
N ARG A 38 0.27 5.33 -10.14
CA ARG A 38 0.98 6.59 -10.36
C ARG A 38 0.04 7.79 -10.26
N ALA A 39 -1.15 7.71 -10.86
CA ALA A 39 -2.14 8.78 -10.78
C ALA A 39 -2.64 8.99 -9.33
N LYS A 40 -2.95 7.89 -8.62
CA LYS A 40 -3.35 7.94 -7.20
C LYS A 40 -2.26 8.51 -6.31
N ALA A 41 -1.01 8.09 -6.53
CA ALA A 41 0.15 8.57 -5.80
C ALA A 41 0.30 10.08 -5.95
N LYS A 42 0.20 10.60 -7.19
CA LYS A 42 0.26 12.04 -7.43
C LYS A 42 -0.83 12.80 -6.66
N ILE A 43 -2.08 12.33 -6.72
CA ILE A 43 -3.20 12.97 -6.02
C ILE A 43 -2.95 12.99 -4.50
N ALA A 44 -2.45 11.89 -3.94
CA ALA A 44 -2.12 11.81 -2.53
C ALA A 44 -0.99 12.77 -2.15
N CYS A 45 0.11 12.81 -2.91
CA CYS A 45 1.20 13.77 -2.69
C CYS A 45 0.71 15.22 -2.72
N ASP A 46 -0.01 15.61 -3.78
CA ASP A 46 -0.55 16.98 -3.92
C ASP A 46 -1.46 17.34 -2.75
N ALA A 47 -2.26 16.40 -2.24
CA ALA A 47 -3.13 16.60 -1.08
C ALA A 47 -2.33 16.71 0.23
N MET A 48 -1.32 15.88 0.44
CA MET A 48 -0.46 15.95 1.63
C MET A 48 0.34 17.26 1.67
N ASP A 49 0.91 17.68 0.54
CA ASP A 49 1.61 18.95 0.42
C ASP A 49 0.69 20.14 0.75
N ARG A 50 -0.60 20.04 0.41
CA ARG A 50 -1.59 21.09 0.66
C ARG A 50 -2.15 21.11 2.08
N TYR A 51 -2.40 19.95 2.67
CA TYR A 51 -3.20 19.83 3.89
C TYR A 51 -2.43 19.33 5.11
N LEU A 52 -1.27 18.70 4.92
CA LEU A 52 -0.49 18.09 5.98
C LEU A 52 0.83 18.81 6.26
N ALA A 53 1.41 19.46 5.25
CA ALA A 53 2.66 20.20 5.41
C ALA A 53 2.44 21.55 6.14
N PRO A 54 3.40 21.99 6.97
CA PRO A 54 4.67 21.33 7.30
C PRO A 54 4.61 20.34 8.48
N GLU A 55 3.48 20.23 9.19
CA GLU A 55 3.38 19.50 10.45
C GLU A 55 3.59 17.99 10.28
N ILE A 56 3.13 17.43 9.16
CA ILE A 56 3.35 16.03 8.79
C ILE A 56 4.03 16.02 7.42
N THR A 57 5.22 15.42 7.38
CA THR A 57 6.00 15.27 6.15
C THR A 57 6.02 13.80 5.72
N TYR A 58 6.44 13.53 4.48
CA TYR A 58 6.59 12.17 3.97
C TYR A 58 7.84 12.08 3.09
N MET A 59 8.39 10.88 2.95
CA MET A 59 9.51 10.64 2.04
C MET A 59 9.01 10.63 0.59
N PRO A 60 9.74 11.25 -0.36
CA PRO A 60 9.45 11.12 -1.78
C PRO A 60 9.38 9.65 -2.20
N ILE A 61 8.34 9.28 -2.95
CA ILE A 61 8.14 7.91 -3.42
C ILE A 61 8.47 7.79 -4.91
N GLU A 62 9.21 6.74 -5.27
CA GLU A 62 9.51 6.39 -6.66
C GLU A 62 8.61 5.24 -7.18
N GLY A 63 7.96 4.52 -6.25
CA GLY A 63 7.07 3.40 -6.54
C GLY A 63 6.61 2.71 -5.26
N GLY A 64 5.79 1.67 -5.41
CA GLY A 64 5.20 0.93 -4.29
C GLY A 64 3.75 1.34 -3.99
N LEU A 65 3.28 1.00 -2.79
CA LEU A 65 1.87 1.13 -2.39
C LEU A 65 1.66 1.92 -1.10
N PHE A 66 2.73 2.45 -0.49
CA PHE A 66 2.68 3.08 0.82
C PHE A 66 3.37 4.43 0.82
N PHE A 67 2.85 5.32 1.67
CA PHE A 67 3.52 6.55 2.07
C PHE A 67 4.01 6.39 3.49
N TRP A 68 5.28 6.71 3.72
CA TRP A 68 5.83 6.79 5.06
C TRP A 68 5.80 8.24 5.52
N CYS A 69 4.94 8.53 6.49
CA CYS A 69 4.74 9.88 7.01
C CYS A 69 5.39 10.05 8.38
N THR A 70 6.06 11.18 8.58
CA THR A 70 6.67 11.60 9.83
C THR A 70 5.76 12.62 10.50
N LEU A 71 5.28 12.28 11.69
CA LEU A 71 4.49 13.15 12.55
C LEU A 71 5.42 13.91 13.52
N PRO A 72 4.95 14.98 14.18
CA PRO A 72 5.74 15.70 15.18
C PRO A 72 6.24 14.77 16.29
N GLU A 73 7.47 14.97 16.78
CA GLU A 73 8.18 14.07 17.71
C GLU A 73 7.38 13.68 18.97
N ARG A 74 6.48 14.55 19.44
CA ARG A 74 5.70 14.36 20.67
C ARG A 74 4.31 13.73 20.42
N THR A 75 4.10 13.15 19.24
CA THR A 75 2.81 12.54 18.90
C THR A 75 2.69 11.15 19.52
N ASP A 76 1.67 10.96 20.37
CA ASP A 76 1.28 9.64 20.86
C ASP A 76 0.57 8.84 19.75
N MET A 77 1.30 7.92 19.12
CA MET A 77 0.84 7.20 17.93
C MET A 77 -0.45 6.38 18.17
N PRO A 78 -0.59 5.60 19.25
CA PRO A 78 -1.84 4.89 19.54
C PRO A 78 -3.05 5.81 19.68
N SER A 79 -2.91 6.94 20.39
CA SER A 79 -4.02 7.92 20.51
C SER A 79 -4.32 8.60 19.19
N PHE A 80 -3.32 8.90 18.38
CA PHE A 80 -3.50 9.44 17.03
C PHE A 80 -4.30 8.47 16.16
N CYS A 81 -3.89 7.20 16.07
CA CYS A 81 -4.61 6.17 15.32
C CYS A 81 -6.05 6.01 15.80
N LYS A 82 -6.28 6.01 17.13
CA LYS A 82 -7.62 5.91 17.72
C LYS A 82 -8.51 7.12 17.36
N LYS A 83 -7.93 8.32 17.31
CA LYS A 83 -8.65 9.53 16.84
C LYS A 83 -8.95 9.44 15.35
N ALA A 84 -7.98 9.06 14.52
CA ALA A 84 -8.14 8.93 13.08
C ALA A 84 -9.28 7.97 12.72
N VAL A 85 -9.36 6.81 13.38
CA VAL A 85 -10.44 5.82 13.14
C VAL A 85 -11.83 6.37 13.48
N ARG A 86 -11.95 7.21 14.51
CA ARG A 86 -13.23 7.89 14.83
C ARG A 86 -13.66 8.84 13.71
N GLU A 87 -12.70 9.46 13.04
CA GLU A 87 -12.90 10.28 11.83
C GLU A 87 -12.95 9.44 10.54
N ARG A 88 -13.05 8.11 10.64
CA ARG A 88 -13.11 7.16 9.53
C ARG A 88 -11.85 7.15 8.65
N VAL A 89 -10.70 7.50 9.24
CA VAL A 89 -9.38 7.44 8.61
C VAL A 89 -8.55 6.34 9.27
N CYS A 90 -8.05 5.39 8.47
CA CYS A 90 -7.19 4.32 8.95
C CYS A 90 -5.73 4.62 8.60
N VAL A 91 -4.85 4.50 9.59
CA VAL A 91 -3.40 4.64 9.45
C VAL A 91 -2.71 3.49 10.19
N VAL A 92 -1.52 3.11 9.71
CA VAL A 92 -0.70 2.10 10.36
C VAL A 92 0.37 2.81 11.20
N PRO A 93 0.49 2.50 12.51
CA PRO A 93 1.53 3.08 13.35
C PRO A 93 2.92 2.61 12.87
N GLY A 94 3.88 3.53 12.78
CA GLY A 94 5.27 3.24 12.41
C GLY A 94 6.22 3.00 13.60
N THR A 95 5.69 3.03 14.83
CA THR A 95 6.40 2.75 16.09
C THR A 95 6.76 1.28 16.24
#